data_AF-A0A528WDB4-F1
#
_entry.id   AF-A0A528WDB4-F1
#
_cell.length_a   1.000
_cell.length_b   1.000
_cell.length_c   1.000
_cell.angle_alpha   90.00
_cell.angle_beta   90.00
_cell.angle_gamma   90.00
#
_symmetry.space_group_name_H-M   'P 1'
#
loop_
_entity.id
_entity.type
_entity.pdbx_description
1 polymer ?
#
loop_
_entity_poly.entity_id
_entity_poly.type
_entity_poly.pdbx_seq_one_letter_code
_entity_poly.pdbx_strand_id
1 'polypeptide(L)'
;AVVVSVTKFHAGDAYNVIPEKAEIAGTVRTLKKEVARKAEERIRAICAGLASAFGATIEVDYDANYPVTFNHAEETVFASDIAADVAGDIHVHRAIQPVMGGEDFSYMLEARPGAFIFIGNGDSAGLHHPAYDFNDEVIPHGMSYWVRLAETALAA
;
A
#
# COMPACT_ATOMS: atom_id res chain seq x y z
N ALA A 1 -4.24 5.48 -10.04
CA ALA A 1 -4.71 6.51 -9.09
C ALA A 1 -3.53 6.99 -8.25
N VAL A 2 -3.62 8.22 -7.73
CA VAL A 2 -2.63 8.86 -6.85
C VAL A 2 -3.38 9.58 -5.75
N VAL A 3 -2.88 9.51 -4.52
CA VAL A 3 -3.35 10.28 -3.38
C VAL A 3 -2.15 10.97 -2.76
N VAL A 4 -2.24 12.28 -2.56
CA VAL A 4 -1.28 13.07 -1.81
C VAL A 4 -2.01 13.60 -0.58
N SER A 5 -1.54 13.25 0.60
CA SER A 5 -2.16 13.64 1.86
C SER A 5 -1.17 14.45 2.69
N VAL A 6 -1.48 15.71 2.92
CA VAL A 6 -0.78 16.53 3.91
C VAL A 6 -1.31 16.14 5.30
N THR A 7 -0.42 15.62 6.14
CA THR A 7 -0.75 15.12 7.48
C THR A 7 -0.10 15.93 8.59
N LYS A 8 0.82 16.84 8.23
CA LYS A 8 1.49 17.77 9.12
C LYS A 8 1.62 19.13 8.44
N PHE A 9 1.27 20.19 9.16
CA PHE A 9 1.52 21.57 8.75
C PHE A 9 1.81 22.40 9.99
N HIS A 10 3.03 22.94 10.11
CA HIS A 10 3.41 23.85 11.19
C HIS A 10 4.01 25.13 10.62
N ALA A 11 3.57 26.29 11.11
CA ALA A 11 4.13 27.59 10.74
C ALA A 11 3.86 28.62 11.86
N GLY A 12 4.93 29.00 12.56
CA GLY A 12 4.87 29.96 13.67
C GLY A 12 4.17 29.45 14.93
N ASP A 13 4.39 30.19 16.02
CA ASP A 13 3.86 29.86 17.35
C ASP A 13 3.12 31.05 17.99
N ALA A 14 3.56 32.28 17.70
CA ALA A 14 2.97 33.51 18.25
C ALA A 14 1.98 34.15 17.27
N TYR A 15 0.82 34.59 17.77
CA TYR A 15 -0.26 35.14 16.95
C TYR A 15 0.05 36.49 16.27
N ASN A 16 1.16 37.14 16.64
CA ASN A 16 1.53 38.49 16.21
C ASN A 16 2.95 38.59 15.63
N VAL A 17 3.64 37.46 15.43
CA VAL A 17 4.98 37.41 14.81
C VAL A 17 4.86 36.70 13.48
N ILE A 18 5.41 37.30 12.42
CA ILE A 18 5.44 36.67 11.09
C ILE A 18 6.46 35.52 11.13
N PRO A 19 6.06 34.27 10.83
CA PRO A 19 6.99 33.14 10.88
C PRO A 19 7.98 33.17 9.72
N GLU A 20 9.23 32.83 10.00
CA GLU A 20 10.29 32.72 8.98
C GLU A 20 10.28 31.39 8.23
N LYS A 21 9.64 30.34 8.80
CA LYS A 21 9.64 28.98 8.27
C LYS A 21 8.28 28.31 8.43
N ALA A 22 7.99 27.40 7.51
CA ALA A 22 6.88 26.46 7.59
C ALA A 22 7.37 25.05 7.28
N GLU A 23 6.86 24.05 7.99
CA GLU A 23 7.12 22.64 7.74
C GLU A 23 5.82 21.94 7.33
N ILE A 24 5.84 21.26 6.19
CA ILE A 24 4.72 20.48 5.67
C ILE A 24 5.21 19.05 5.46
N ALA A 25 4.50 18.07 6.00
CA ALA A 25 4.79 16.66 5.76
C ALA A 25 3.50 15.88 5.45
N GLY A 26 3.68 14.74 4.81
CA GLY A 26 2.58 13.99 4.23
C GLY A 26 3.02 12.66 3.65
N THR A 27 2.07 11.98 3.03
CA THR A 27 2.31 10.73 2.31
C THR A 27 1.79 10.80 0.89
N VAL A 28 2.50 10.15 -0.03
CA VAL A 28 2.04 9.90 -1.40
C VAL A 28 1.75 8.40 -1.54
N ARG A 29 0.55 8.05 -2.00
CA ARG A 29 0.13 6.67 -2.25
C ARG A 29 -0.28 6.52 -3.71
N THR A 30 0.19 5.45 -4.35
CA THR A 30 -0.11 5.18 -5.77
C THR A 30 -0.34 3.69 -5.99
N LEU A 31 -1.01 3.36 -7.10
CA LEU A 31 -1.23 1.98 -7.53
C LEU A 31 -0.33 1.56 -8.70
N LYS A 32 0.60 2.44 -9.12
CA LYS A 32 1.50 2.18 -10.25
C LYS A 32 2.84 2.88 -10.07
N LYS A 33 3.94 2.19 -10.38
CA LYS A 33 5.31 2.67 -10.20
C LYS A 33 5.59 3.96 -10.98
N GLU A 34 5.11 4.05 -12.22
CA GLU A 34 5.28 5.25 -13.05
C GLU A 34 4.47 6.45 -12.53
N VAL A 35 3.39 6.21 -11.78
CA VAL A 35 2.60 7.27 -11.14
C VAL A 35 3.32 7.77 -9.89
N ALA A 36 3.97 6.90 -9.11
CA ALA A 36 4.80 7.30 -7.97
C ALA A 36 5.94 8.24 -8.41
N ARG A 37 6.70 7.86 -9.44
CA ARG A 37 7.76 8.71 -10.00
C ARG A 37 7.23 10.07 -10.46
N LYS A 38 6.12 10.07 -11.21
CA LYS A 38 5.50 11.32 -11.68
C LYS A 38 5.01 12.21 -10.54
N ALA A 39 4.53 11.61 -9.44
CA ALA A 39 4.09 12.37 -8.27
C ALA A 39 5.27 13.10 -7.60
N GLU A 40 6.39 12.41 -7.39
CA GLU A 40 7.61 13.04 -6.86
C GLU A 40 8.10 14.18 -7.77
N GLU A 41 8.22 13.93 -9.08
CA GLU A 41 8.63 14.95 -10.06
C GLU A 41 7.73 16.18 -10.00
N ARG A 42 6.42 15.97 -9.88
CA ARG A 42 5.44 17.05 -9.84
C ARG A 42 5.48 17.82 -8.53
N ILE A 43 5.68 17.15 -7.39
CA ILE A 43 5.85 17.79 -6.09
C ILE A 43 7.07 18.71 -6.12
N ARG A 44 8.23 18.20 -6.57
CA ARG A 44 9.46 18.99 -6.69
C ARG A 44 9.28 20.19 -7.61
N ALA A 45 8.64 20.01 -8.77
CA ALA A 45 8.36 21.10 -9.70
C ALA A 45 7.41 22.18 -9.14
N ILE A 46 6.39 21.78 -8.37
CA ILE A 46 5.47 22.72 -7.70
C ILE A 46 6.23 23.51 -6.64
N CYS A 47 7.00 22.84 -5.78
CA CYS A 47 7.80 23.49 -4.74
C CYS A 47 8.81 24.48 -5.33
N ALA A 48 9.52 24.11 -6.40
CA ALA A 48 10.44 25.03 -7.08
C ALA A 48 9.73 26.27 -7.65
N GLY A 49 8.55 26.09 -8.27
CA GLY A 49 7.76 27.20 -8.79
C GLY A 49 7.25 28.13 -7.69
N LEU A 50 6.78 27.58 -6.57
CA LEU A 50 6.33 28.36 -5.41
C LEU A 50 7.49 29.09 -4.72
N ALA A 51 8.64 28.43 -4.56
CA ALA A 51 9.85 29.06 -4.02
C ALA A 51 10.21 30.32 -4.84
N SER A 52 10.24 30.20 -6.17
CA SER A 52 10.52 31.34 -7.05
C SER A 52 9.44 32.42 -7.00
N ALA A 53 8.16 32.05 -6.93
CA ALA A 53 7.05 33.01 -6.95
C ALA A 53 6.98 33.85 -5.66
N PHE A 54 7.33 33.26 -4.52
CA PHE A 54 7.24 33.90 -3.21
C PHE A 54 8.59 34.41 -2.67
N GLY A 55 9.68 34.25 -3.42
CA GLY A 55 11.02 34.64 -2.96
C GLY A 55 11.50 33.83 -1.76
N ALA A 56 11.05 32.58 -1.64
CA ALA A 56 11.37 31.68 -0.53
C ALA A 56 12.35 30.59 -0.97
N THR A 57 12.89 29.85 0.00
CA THR A 57 13.57 28.57 -0.23
C THR A 57 12.67 27.45 0.23
N ILE A 58 12.44 26.45 -0.64
CA ILE A 58 11.66 25.25 -0.29
C ILE A 58 12.55 24.04 -0.55
N GLU A 59 12.86 23.32 0.51
CA GLU A 59 13.58 22.05 0.46
C GLU A 59 12.56 20.90 0.44
N VAL A 60 12.72 19.96 -0.49
CA VAL A 60 11.86 18.78 -0.60
C VAL A 60 12.68 17.56 -0.25
N ASP A 61 12.49 17.08 0.97
CA ASP A 61 12.90 15.74 1.38
C ASP A 61 11.79 14.76 0.98
N TYR A 62 12.14 13.76 0.18
CA TYR A 62 11.18 12.79 -0.35
C TYR A 62 11.76 11.40 -0.22
N ASP A 63 11.19 10.62 0.69
CA ASP A 63 11.53 9.22 0.91
C ASP A 63 10.57 8.31 0.14
N ALA A 64 11.11 7.63 -0.87
CA ALA A 64 10.37 6.61 -1.61
C ALA A 64 10.31 5.33 -0.75
N ASN A 65 9.28 5.27 0.08
CA ASN A 65 8.99 4.13 0.96
C ASN A 65 8.45 2.92 0.16
N TYR A 66 7.62 2.06 0.76
CA TYR A 66 7.13 0.81 0.16
C TYR A 66 6.70 0.95 -1.32
N PRO A 67 7.25 0.11 -2.22
CA PRO A 67 6.77 -0.01 -3.59
C PRO A 67 5.29 -0.41 -3.64
N VAL A 68 4.72 -0.38 -4.85
CA VAL A 68 3.39 -0.92 -5.09
C VAL A 68 3.44 -2.43 -4.91
N THR A 69 2.62 -2.99 -4.02
CA THR A 69 2.40 -4.44 -3.90
C THR A 69 1.68 -4.94 -5.15
N PHE A 70 2.47 -5.37 -6.13
CA PHE A 70 1.99 -5.76 -7.45
C PHE A 70 2.11 -7.27 -7.62
N ASN A 71 0.98 -7.97 -7.59
CA ASN A 71 0.97 -9.41 -7.84
C ASN A 71 1.23 -9.70 -9.31
N HIS A 72 2.02 -10.73 -9.56
CA HIS A 72 2.31 -11.22 -10.90
C HIS A 72 1.15 -12.09 -11.39
N ALA A 73 0.82 -11.99 -12.68
CA ALA A 73 -0.44 -12.52 -13.19
C ALA A 73 -0.53 -14.05 -13.07
N GLU A 74 0.53 -14.78 -13.43
CA GLU A 74 0.57 -16.24 -13.38
C GLU A 74 0.48 -16.75 -11.94
N GLU A 75 1.23 -16.13 -11.03
CA GLU A 75 1.26 -16.46 -9.62
C GLU A 75 -0.05 -16.10 -8.93
N THR A 76 -0.75 -15.05 -9.39
CA THR A 76 -2.09 -14.71 -8.90
C THR A 76 -3.11 -15.76 -9.30
N VAL A 77 -3.06 -16.22 -10.56
CA VAL A 77 -3.95 -17.30 -11.02
C VAL A 77 -3.69 -18.57 -10.22
N PHE A 78 -2.43 -18.97 -10.11
CA PHE A 78 -2.03 -20.15 -9.33
C PHE A 78 -2.48 -20.04 -7.86
N ALA A 79 -2.16 -18.93 -7.18
CA ALA A 79 -2.55 -18.70 -5.80
C ALA A 79 -4.08 -18.71 -5.61
N SER A 80 -4.83 -18.15 -6.56
CA SER A 80 -6.30 -18.14 -6.47
C SER A 80 -6.95 -19.49 -6.79
N ASP A 81 -6.34 -20.31 -7.65
CA ASP A 81 -6.77 -21.69 -7.88
C ASP A 81 -6.59 -22.54 -6.62
N ILE A 82 -5.44 -22.43 -5.94
CA ILE A 82 -5.22 -23.12 -4.66
C ILE A 82 -6.21 -22.66 -3.59
N ALA A 83 -6.52 -21.36 -3.53
CA ALA A 83 -7.55 -20.86 -2.63
C ALA A 83 -8.93 -21.46 -2.95
N ALA A 84 -9.26 -21.64 -4.24
CA ALA A 84 -10.52 -22.21 -4.68
C ALA A 84 -10.62 -23.73 -4.38
N ASP A 85 -9.51 -24.47 -4.47
CA ASP A 85 -9.44 -25.87 -4.04
C ASP A 85 -9.80 -26.04 -2.55
N VAL A 86 -9.40 -25.07 -1.71
CA VAL A 86 -9.59 -25.12 -0.25
C VAL A 86 -10.95 -24.57 0.18
N ALA A 87 -11.31 -23.39 -0.32
CA ALA A 87 -12.49 -22.66 0.14
C ALA A 87 -13.72 -22.83 -0.78
N GLY A 88 -13.54 -23.43 -1.96
CA GLY A 88 -14.55 -23.47 -3.02
C GLY A 88 -14.55 -22.19 -3.87
N ASP A 89 -14.76 -22.34 -5.19
CA ASP A 89 -14.64 -21.23 -6.15
C ASP A 89 -15.59 -20.05 -5.85
N ILE A 90 -16.79 -20.35 -5.35
CA ILE A 90 -17.78 -19.31 -4.97
C ILE A 90 -17.31 -18.41 -3.81
N HIS A 91 -16.31 -18.84 -3.04
CA HIS A 91 -15.76 -18.11 -1.90
C HIS A 91 -14.45 -17.37 -2.24
N VAL A 92 -13.99 -17.41 -3.50
CA VAL A 92 -12.76 -16.76 -3.94
C VAL A 92 -13.06 -15.57 -4.85
N HIS A 93 -12.70 -14.38 -4.41
CA HIS A 93 -12.83 -13.17 -5.21
C HIS A 93 -11.52 -12.89 -5.96
N ARG A 94 -11.48 -13.24 -7.26
CA ARG A 94 -10.27 -13.06 -8.10
C ARG A 94 -10.06 -11.63 -8.61
N ALA A 95 -11.10 -10.79 -8.56
CA ALA A 95 -11.10 -9.43 -9.11
C ALA A 95 -11.31 -8.38 -8.00
N ILE A 96 -10.52 -8.45 -6.93
CA ILE A 96 -10.56 -7.44 -5.88
C ILE A 96 -10.09 -6.08 -6.42
N GLN A 97 -10.71 -5.01 -5.92
CA GLN A 97 -10.20 -3.67 -6.20
C GLN A 97 -8.88 -3.47 -5.45
N PRO A 98 -7.87 -2.84 -6.08
CA PRO A 98 -6.62 -2.51 -5.40
C PRO A 98 -6.88 -1.59 -4.21
N VAL A 99 -6.17 -1.84 -3.11
CA VAL A 99 -6.22 -1.01 -1.90
C VAL A 99 -5.05 -0.03 -1.88
N MET A 100 -5.24 1.12 -1.22
CA MET A 100 -4.19 2.14 -1.05
C MET A 100 -3.32 1.91 0.19
N GLY A 101 -3.48 0.77 0.88
CA GLY A 101 -2.59 0.34 1.96
C GLY A 101 -1.16 0.18 1.46
N GLY A 102 -0.18 0.35 2.36
CA GLY A 102 1.22 0.02 2.07
C GLY A 102 1.54 -1.31 2.72
N GLU A 103 2.28 -2.17 2.03
CA GLU A 103 2.63 -3.52 2.47
C GLU A 103 4.07 -3.84 2.05
N ASP A 104 4.92 -4.25 2.98
CA ASP A 104 6.36 -4.40 2.75
C ASP A 104 6.71 -5.67 1.95
N PHE A 105 5.77 -6.62 1.85
CA PHE A 105 5.83 -7.73 0.90
C PHE A 105 6.01 -7.27 -0.56
N SER A 106 5.69 -6.01 -0.86
CA SER A 106 6.02 -5.35 -2.13
C SER A 106 7.49 -5.47 -2.52
N TYR A 107 8.44 -5.43 -1.56
CA TYR A 107 9.86 -5.63 -1.85
C TYR A 107 10.16 -7.07 -2.30
N MET A 108 9.48 -8.07 -1.73
CA MET A 108 9.63 -9.46 -2.16
C MET A 108 9.11 -9.63 -3.59
N LEU A 109 8.00 -8.98 -3.92
CA LEU A 109 7.42 -8.99 -5.27
C LEU A 109 8.30 -8.26 -6.29
N GLU A 110 9.04 -7.21 -5.92
CA GLU A 110 10.03 -6.62 -6.85
C GLU A 110 11.19 -7.57 -7.13
N ALA A 111 11.55 -8.43 -6.17
CA ALA A 111 12.66 -9.37 -6.31
C ALA A 111 12.29 -10.65 -7.05
N ARG A 112 11.07 -11.16 -6.90
CA ARG A 112 10.61 -12.44 -7.45
C ARG A 112 9.13 -12.40 -7.84
N PRO A 113 8.74 -13.12 -8.92
CA PRO A 113 7.34 -13.35 -9.21
C PRO A 113 6.62 -13.99 -8.03
N GLY A 114 5.41 -13.49 -7.74
CA GLY A 114 4.65 -13.92 -6.57
C GLY A 114 3.28 -13.26 -6.50
N ALA A 115 2.49 -13.70 -5.51
CA ALA A 115 1.19 -13.15 -5.21
C ALA A 115 0.99 -12.99 -3.70
N PHE A 116 0.45 -11.84 -3.31
CA PHE A 116 -0.06 -11.54 -1.99
C PHE A 116 -1.58 -11.57 -2.04
N ILE A 117 -2.22 -12.49 -1.31
CA ILE A 117 -3.67 -12.64 -1.31
C ILE A 117 -4.25 -12.29 0.07
N PHE A 118 -5.50 -11.85 0.09
CA PHE A 118 -6.24 -11.65 1.34
C PHE A 118 -6.97 -12.92 1.75
N ILE A 119 -7.04 -13.16 3.06
CA ILE A 119 -7.99 -14.08 3.67
C ILE A 119 -9.15 -13.26 4.23
N GLY A 120 -10.39 -13.74 4.05
CA GLY A 120 -11.55 -13.09 4.64
C GLY A 120 -11.53 -13.25 6.16
N ASN A 121 -11.90 -12.19 6.91
CA ASN A 121 -11.93 -12.20 8.38
C ASN A 121 -13.37 -12.14 8.96
N GLY A 122 -14.40 -12.35 8.12
CA GLY A 122 -15.80 -12.24 8.55
C GLY A 122 -16.24 -10.82 8.92
N ASP A 123 -17.30 -10.72 9.72
CA ASP A 123 -17.90 -9.46 10.16
C ASP A 123 -17.14 -8.88 11.36
N SER A 124 -16.09 -8.11 11.08
CA SER A 124 -15.25 -7.42 12.07
C SER A 124 -14.93 -6.01 11.58
N ALA A 125 -14.53 -5.13 12.50
CA ALA A 125 -13.89 -3.87 12.13
C ALA A 125 -12.64 -4.10 11.26
N GLY A 126 -12.22 -3.07 10.52
CA GLY A 126 -11.02 -3.14 9.69
C GLY A 126 -9.72 -3.16 10.51
N LEU A 127 -8.61 -3.49 9.84
CA LEU A 127 -7.27 -3.46 10.45
C LEU A 127 -6.99 -2.11 11.13
N HIS A 128 -6.24 -2.15 12.24
CA HIS A 128 -5.91 -1.01 13.10
C HIS A 128 -7.07 -0.38 13.89
N HIS A 129 -8.30 -0.90 13.76
CA HIS A 129 -9.41 -0.47 14.61
C HIS A 129 -9.37 -1.19 15.98
N PRO A 130 -9.60 -0.52 17.12
CA PRO A 130 -9.59 -1.17 18.45
C PRO A 130 -10.62 -2.28 18.64
N ALA A 131 -11.69 -2.25 17.85
CA ALA A 131 -12.72 -3.29 17.83
C ALA A 131 -12.48 -4.38 16.75
N TYR A 132 -11.28 -4.44 16.17
CA TYR A 132 -10.90 -5.54 15.29
C TYR A 132 -10.90 -6.85 16.10
N ASP A 133 -11.61 -7.85 15.59
CA ASP A 133 -11.67 -9.20 16.16
C ASP A 133 -11.28 -10.20 15.08
N PHE A 134 -10.33 -11.08 15.41
CA PHE A 134 -9.86 -12.07 14.45
C PHE A 134 -10.83 -13.24 14.40
N ASN A 135 -11.23 -13.66 13.20
CA ASN A 135 -12.14 -14.79 13.07
C ASN A 135 -11.39 -16.12 13.13
N ASP A 136 -11.36 -16.78 14.29
CA ASP A 136 -10.68 -18.07 14.48
C ASP A 136 -11.11 -19.17 13.49
N GLU A 137 -12.33 -19.12 12.94
CA GLU A 137 -12.82 -20.09 11.96
C GLU A 137 -12.05 -20.04 10.62
N VAL A 138 -11.25 -18.98 10.39
CA VAL A 138 -10.44 -18.83 9.18
C VAL A 138 -9.09 -19.53 9.29
N ILE A 139 -8.66 -19.89 10.51
CA ILE A 139 -7.40 -20.59 10.77
C ILE A 139 -7.28 -21.88 9.94
N PRO A 140 -8.24 -22.84 9.97
CA PRO A 140 -8.11 -24.07 9.18
C PRO A 140 -8.03 -23.80 7.68
N HIS A 141 -8.68 -22.76 7.17
CA HIS A 141 -8.62 -22.36 5.76
C HIS A 141 -7.23 -21.82 5.41
N GLY A 142 -6.68 -20.91 6.22
CA GLY A 142 -5.35 -20.35 6.02
C GLY A 142 -4.25 -21.41 6.08
N MET A 143 -4.35 -22.34 7.04
CA MET A 143 -3.41 -23.46 7.14
C MET A 143 -3.50 -24.37 5.92
N SER A 144 -4.71 -24.79 5.54
CA SER A 144 -4.93 -25.67 4.39
C SER A 144 -4.45 -25.04 3.09
N TYR A 145 -4.67 -23.73 2.92
CA TYR A 145 -4.17 -22.96 1.78
C TYR A 145 -2.64 -23.06 1.63
N TRP A 146 -1.89 -22.76 2.70
CA TRP A 146 -0.42 -22.76 2.63
C TRP A 146 0.16 -24.16 2.43
N VAL A 147 -0.41 -25.18 3.10
CA VAL A 147 -0.01 -26.58 2.88
C VAL A 147 -0.24 -26.98 1.43
N ARG A 148 -1.45 -26.75 0.90
CA ARG A 148 -1.80 -27.09 -0.47
C ARG A 148 -0.96 -26.34 -1.50
N LEU A 149 -0.67 -25.06 -1.25
CA LEU A 149 0.19 -24.24 -2.09
C LEU A 149 1.59 -24.81 -2.17
N ALA A 150 2.19 -25.13 -1.02
CA ALA A 150 3.55 -25.68 -0.96
C ALA A 150 3.62 -27.06 -1.61
N GLU A 151 2.69 -27.96 -1.30
CA GLU A 151 2.63 -29.30 -1.91
C GLU A 151 2.48 -29.21 -3.43
N THR A 152 1.63 -28.32 -3.93
CA THR A 152 1.39 -28.21 -5.38
C THR A 152 2.55 -27.53 -6.11
N ALA A 153 3.13 -26.47 -5.52
CA ALA A 153 4.24 -25.74 -6.12
C ALA A 153 5.57 -26.53 -6.11
N LEU A 154 5.74 -27.44 -5.14
CA LEU A 154 6.96 -28.22 -4.94
C LEU A 154 6.78 -29.71 -5.27
N ALA A 155 5.64 -30.12 -5.82
CA ALA A 155 5.42 -31.49 -6.27
C ALA A 155 6.48 -31.87 -7.30
N ALA A 156 7.22 -32.95 -7.02
CA ALA A 156 8.23 -33.53 -7.90
C ALA A 156 7.60 -34.32 -9.06
#